data_AF-A0A3S4G4D2-F1
#
_entry.id   AF-A0A3S4G4D2-F1
#
_cell.length_a   1.000
_cell.length_b   1.000
_cell.length_c   1.000
_cell.angle_alpha   90.00
_cell.angle_beta   90.00
_cell.angle_gamma   90.00
#
_symmetry.space_group_name_H-M   'P 1'
#
loop_
_entity.id
_entity.type
_entity.pdbx_description
1 polymer ?
#
loop_
_entity_poly.entity_id
_entity_poly.type
_entity_poly.pdbx_seq_one_letter_code
_entity_poly.pdbx_strand_id
1 'polypeptide(L)'
;MTDALAALSAAVAAQLPCRDTLMQEYDDKWHQDGLVMDKWFILQSTSPAENVLETVRGLLKHRSFSMSNPNRIRSLIGAFAGSNPAAFHAQDGSGYQFLVEMLTV
;
A
#
# COMPACT_ATOMS: atom_id res chain seq x y z
N MET A 1 19.09 -2.20 -0.76
CA MET A 1 17.70 -1.71 -0.80
C MET A 1 17.25 -1.40 -2.22
N THR A 2 18.04 -0.67 -3.02
CA THR A 2 17.68 -0.26 -4.40
C THR A 2 17.22 -1.41 -5.29
N ASP A 3 18.07 -2.43 -5.53
CA ASP A 3 17.73 -3.52 -6.46
C ASP A 3 16.58 -4.40 -5.94
N ALA A 4 16.56 -4.67 -4.63
CA ALA A 4 15.48 -5.43 -4.00
C ALA A 4 14.13 -4.72 -4.15
N LEU A 5 14.09 -3.40 -3.97
CA LEU A 5 12.87 -2.61 -4.14
C LEU A 5 12.46 -2.56 -5.62
N ALA A 6 13.41 -2.44 -6.55
CA ALA A 6 13.13 -2.45 -7.98
C ALA A 6 12.51 -3.78 -8.42
N ALA A 7 13.06 -4.91 -7.97
CA ALA A 7 12.52 -6.24 -8.24
C ALA A 7 11.11 -6.41 -7.65
N LEU A 8 10.89 -5.99 -6.39
CA LEU A 8 9.58 -6.07 -5.75
C LEU A 8 8.54 -5.20 -6.46
N SER A 9 8.91 -3.98 -6.83
CA SER A 9 8.05 -3.06 -7.57
C SER A 9 7.63 -3.65 -8.92
N ALA A 10 8.57 -4.24 -9.67
CA ALA A 10 8.26 -4.90 -10.93
C ALA A 10 7.31 -6.10 -10.75
N ALA A 11 7.50 -6.91 -9.70
CA ALA A 11 6.62 -8.03 -9.39
C ALA A 11 5.19 -7.58 -9.08
N VAL A 12 5.02 -6.47 -8.34
CA VAL A 12 3.71 -5.88 -8.05
C VAL A 12 3.07 -5.31 -9.32
N ALA A 13 3.81 -4.50 -10.07
CA ALA A 13 3.29 -3.82 -11.27
C ALA A 13 2.84 -4.80 -12.36
N ALA A 14 3.58 -5.89 -12.56
CA ALA A 14 3.24 -6.92 -13.55
C ALA A 14 2.39 -8.07 -12.98
N GLN A 15 1.98 -7.99 -11.71
CA GLN A 15 1.22 -9.04 -11.00
C GLN A 15 1.84 -10.44 -11.18
N LEU A 16 3.16 -10.53 -11.04
CA LEU A 16 3.89 -11.77 -11.26
C LEU A 16 3.56 -12.82 -10.18
N PRO A 17 3.65 -14.13 -10.49
CA PRO A 17 3.37 -15.19 -9.52
C PRO A 17 4.20 -15.11 -8.22
N CYS A 18 5.40 -14.51 -8.27
CA CYS A 18 6.26 -14.35 -7.09
C CYS A 18 5.89 -13.16 -6.19
N ARG A 19 4.95 -12.29 -6.61
CA ARG A 19 4.60 -11.04 -5.92
C ARG A 19 4.29 -11.28 -4.45
N ASP A 20 3.37 -12.19 -4.16
CA ASP A 20 2.86 -12.37 -2.78
C ASP A 20 3.93 -12.94 -1.86
N THR A 21 4.72 -13.89 -2.35
CA THR A 21 5.88 -14.42 -1.62
C THR A 21 6.89 -13.32 -1.30
N LEU A 22 7.27 -12.51 -2.30
CA LEU A 22 8.24 -11.43 -2.09
C LEU A 22 7.70 -10.31 -1.17
N MET A 23 6.41 -9.98 -1.26
CA MET A 23 5.78 -9.00 -0.38
C MET A 23 5.76 -9.49 1.08
N GLN A 24 5.47 -10.77 1.30
CA GLN A 24 5.47 -11.38 2.63
C GLN A 24 6.89 -11.46 3.21
N GLU A 25 7.87 -11.92 2.43
CA GLU A 25 9.29 -11.96 2.85
C GLU A 25 9.82 -10.57 3.19
N TYR A 26 9.42 -9.55 2.44
CA TYR A 26 9.80 -8.17 2.71
C TYR A 26 9.20 -7.68 4.04
N ASP A 27 7.92 -7.94 4.28
CA ASP A 27 7.26 -7.60 5.55
C ASP A 27 7.92 -8.33 6.72
N ASP A 28 8.05 -9.66 6.67
CA ASP A 28 8.66 -10.45 7.75
C ASP A 28 10.08 -10.00 8.10
N LYS A 29 10.84 -9.55 7.10
CA LYS A 29 12.19 -9.03 7.31
C LYS A 29 12.23 -7.61 7.85
N TRP A 30 11.33 -6.73 7.40
CA TRP A 30 11.46 -5.29 7.59
C TRP A 30 10.35 -4.65 8.44
N HIS A 31 9.41 -5.41 8.99
CA HIS A 31 8.25 -4.88 9.72
C HIS A 31 8.61 -3.92 10.88
N GLN A 32 9.81 -4.04 11.46
CA GLN A 32 10.31 -3.17 12.53
C GLN A 32 10.97 -1.87 12.01
N ASP A 33 11.42 -1.85 10.76
CA ASP A 33 11.99 -0.65 10.13
C ASP A 33 10.88 0.13 9.41
N GLY A 34 10.38 1.14 10.10
CA GLY A 34 9.28 1.95 9.60
C GLY A 34 9.56 2.62 8.25
N LEU A 35 10.76 3.14 8.01
CA LEU A 35 11.06 3.85 6.75
C LEU A 35 11.17 2.88 5.57
N VAL A 36 11.56 1.64 5.85
CA VAL A 36 11.58 0.57 4.85
C VAL A 36 10.16 0.08 4.56
N MET A 37 9.30 -0.01 5.58
CA MET A 37 7.88 -0.36 5.42
C MET A 37 7.05 0.70 4.71
N ASP A 38 7.43 1.98 4.74
CA ASP A 38 6.78 3.01 3.91
C ASP A 38 6.80 2.63 2.43
N LYS A 39 7.93 2.13 1.94
CA LYS A 39 8.08 1.71 0.54
C LYS A 39 7.17 0.53 0.23
N TRP A 40 7.04 -0.40 1.17
CA TRP A 40 6.15 -1.55 1.04
C TRP A 40 4.68 -1.12 1.03
N PHE A 41 4.27 -0.18 1.89
CA PHE A 41 2.91 0.37 1.88
C PHE A 41 2.60 1.11 0.58
N ILE A 42 3.55 1.89 0.05
CA ILE A 42 3.37 2.55 -1.25
C ILE A 42 3.10 1.51 -2.35
N LEU A 43 3.88 0.42 -2.39
CA LEU A 43 3.66 -0.64 -3.39
C LEU A 43 2.29 -1.32 -3.24
N GLN A 44 1.82 -1.56 -2.02
CA GLN A 44 0.47 -2.07 -1.78
C GLN A 44 -0.60 -1.09 -2.29
N SER A 45 -0.45 0.19 -1.97
CA SER A 45 -1.40 1.25 -2.35
C SER A 45 -1.46 1.55 -3.84
N THR A 46 -0.34 1.38 -4.55
CA THR A 46 -0.25 1.60 -5.99
C THR A 46 -0.35 0.31 -6.80
N SER A 47 -0.77 -0.79 -6.18
CA SER A 47 -0.98 -2.07 -6.86
C SER A 47 -2.05 -1.93 -7.95
N PRO A 48 -1.85 -2.54 -9.15
CA PRO A 48 -2.85 -2.60 -10.21
C PRO A 48 -3.89 -3.72 -10.00
N ALA A 49 -3.82 -4.46 -8.89
CA ALA A 49 -4.77 -5.54 -8.59
C ALA A 49 -6.17 -5.00 -8.33
N GLU A 50 -7.20 -5.71 -8.79
CA GLU A 50 -8.61 -5.30 -8.66
C GLU A 50 -9.04 -5.11 -7.20
N ASN A 51 -8.47 -5.89 -6.27
CA ASN A 51 -8.76 -5.84 -4.84
C ASN A 51 -7.85 -4.87 -4.06
N VAL A 52 -7.22 -3.89 -4.72
CA VAL A 52 -6.27 -2.97 -4.06
C VAL A 52 -6.91 -2.19 -2.90
N LEU A 53 -8.16 -1.72 -3.03
CA LEU A 53 -8.81 -0.98 -1.95
C LEU A 53 -9.11 -1.88 -0.74
N GLU A 54 -9.52 -3.13 -0.96
CA GLU A 54 -9.70 -4.11 0.11
C GLU A 54 -8.38 -4.35 0.85
N THR A 55 -7.29 -4.52 0.10
CA THR A 55 -5.94 -4.68 0.66
C THR A 55 -5.55 -3.46 1.49
N VAL A 56 -5.69 -2.25 0.95
CA VAL A 56 -5.37 -0.99 1.65
C VAL A 56 -6.17 -0.85 2.94
N ARG A 57 -7.46 -1.17 2.93
CA ARG A 57 -8.31 -1.15 4.14
C ARG A 57 -7.84 -2.17 5.18
N GLY A 58 -7.45 -3.37 4.76
CA GLY A 58 -6.88 -4.38 5.66
C GLY A 58 -5.59 -3.91 6.33
N LEU A 59 -4.74 -3.19 5.58
CA LEU A 59 -3.46 -2.69 6.06
C LEU A 59 -3.56 -1.58 7.11
N LEU A 60 -4.72 -0.98 7.32
CA LEU A 60 -4.96 -0.10 8.48
C LEU A 60 -4.77 -0.82 9.82
N LYS A 61 -4.85 -2.15 9.84
CA LYS A 61 -4.60 -3.00 11.02
C LYS A 61 -3.21 -3.66 11.00
N HIS A 62 -2.36 -3.31 10.03
CA HIS A 62 -1.05 -3.93 9.87
C HIS A 62 -0.11 -3.58 11.04
N ARG A 63 0.72 -4.54 11.47
CA ARG A 63 1.68 -4.38 12.59
C ARG A 63 2.62 -3.18 12.45
N SER A 64 2.87 -2.74 11.21
CA SER A 64 3.75 -1.61 10.90
C SER A 64 3.00 -0.31 10.58
N PHE A 65 1.67 -0.29 10.62
CA PHE A 65 0.85 0.90 10.35
C PHE A 65 0.37 1.57 11.64
N SER A 66 0.31 2.90 11.66
CA SER A 66 -0.30 3.68 12.74
C SER A 66 -0.80 5.03 12.21
N MET A 67 -2.03 5.40 12.59
CA MET A 67 -2.60 6.73 12.31
C MET A 67 -1.90 7.87 13.08
N SER A 68 -1.04 7.57 14.06
CA SER A 68 -0.27 8.61 14.75
C SER A 68 1.01 9.03 14.00
N ASN A 69 1.36 8.36 12.91
CA ASN A 69 2.59 8.61 12.16
C ASN A 69 2.28 9.18 10.76
N PRO A 70 2.62 10.45 10.48
CA PRO A 70 2.35 11.07 9.18
C PRO A 70 2.97 10.36 7.98
N ASN A 71 4.14 9.72 8.15
CA ASN A 71 4.76 8.95 7.07
C ASN A 71 3.92 7.71 6.74
N ARG A 72 3.35 7.02 7.75
CA ARG A 72 2.46 5.87 7.52
C ARG A 72 1.19 6.28 6.78
N ILE A 73 0.54 7.36 7.22
CA ILE A 73 -0.66 7.91 6.57
C ILE A 73 -0.34 8.23 5.11
N ARG A 74 0.77 8.94 4.86
CA ARG A 74 1.18 9.34 3.50
C ARG A 74 1.48 8.12 2.62
N SER A 75 2.20 7.14 3.14
CA SER A 75 2.65 5.97 2.39
C SER A 75 1.54 4.96 2.07
N LEU A 76 0.49 4.87 2.90
CA LEU A 76 -0.65 3.99 2.66
C LEU A 76 -1.83 4.76 2.04
N ILE A 77 -2.46 5.65 2.82
CA ILE A 77 -3.69 6.36 2.44
C ILE A 77 -3.38 7.42 1.36
N GLY A 78 -2.34 8.21 1.57
CA GLY A 78 -1.92 9.25 0.62
C GLY A 78 -1.50 8.69 -0.73
N ALA A 79 -0.74 7.60 -0.74
CA ALA A 79 -0.31 6.92 -1.96
C ALA A 79 -1.50 6.30 -2.71
N PHE A 80 -2.49 5.73 -2.00
CA PHE A 80 -3.70 5.21 -2.64
C PHE A 80 -4.47 6.34 -3.34
N ALA A 81 -4.77 7.43 -2.63
CA ALA A 81 -5.55 8.53 -3.17
C ALA A 81 -4.81 9.35 -4.25
N GLY A 82 -3.51 9.60 -4.06
CA GLY A 82 -2.72 10.50 -4.92
C GLY A 82 -1.88 9.81 -5.99
N SER A 83 -1.58 8.52 -5.85
CA SER A 83 -0.70 7.78 -6.76
C SER A 83 -1.34 6.53 -7.37
N ASN A 84 -2.60 6.23 -7.03
CA ASN A 84 -3.42 5.22 -7.71
C ASN A 84 -4.77 5.82 -8.18
N PRO A 85 -4.77 6.81 -9.09
CA PRO A 85 -5.99 7.48 -9.54
C PRO A 85 -7.00 6.52 -10.18
N ALA A 86 -6.54 5.42 -10.80
CA ALA A 86 -7.41 4.42 -11.40
C ALA A 86 -8.29 3.72 -10.34
N ALA A 87 -7.71 3.32 -9.21
CA ALA A 87 -8.45 2.71 -8.11
C ALA A 87 -9.19 3.76 -7.25
N PHE A 88 -8.59 4.94 -7.04
CA PHE A 88 -9.21 6.01 -6.27
C PHE A 88 -10.50 6.53 -6.92
N HIS A 89 -10.50 6.63 -8.25
CA HIS A 89 -11.66 7.03 -9.05
C HIS A 89 -12.48 5.83 -9.55
N ALA A 90 -12.51 4.72 -8.79
CA ALA A 90 -13.39 3.60 -9.09
C ALA A 90 -14.83 4.08 -9.34
N GLN A 91 -15.50 3.49 -10.34
CA GLN A 91 -16.82 3.95 -10.81
C GLN A 91 -17.91 3.89 -9.73
N ASP A 92 -17.75 3.00 -8.75
CA ASP A 92 -18.65 2.86 -7.61
C ASP A 92 -18.44 3.93 -6.52
N GLY A 93 -17.42 4.79 -6.67
CA GLY A 93 -17.08 5.84 -5.72
C GLY A 93 -16.43 5.35 -4.43
N SER A 94 -16.08 4.06 -4.34
CA SER A 94 -15.51 3.45 -3.13
C SER A 94 -14.22 4.10 -2.65
N GLY A 95 -13.37 4.58 -3.57
CA GLY A 95 -12.14 5.31 -3.22
C GLY A 95 -12.39 6.65 -2.54
N TYR A 96 -13.43 7.39 -2.97
CA TYR A 96 -13.83 8.63 -2.30
C TYR A 96 -14.39 8.38 -0.91
N GLN A 97 -15.28 7.38 -0.78
CA GLN A 97 -15.87 6.98 0.50
C GLN A 97 -14.76 6.61 1.50
N PHE A 98 -13.76 5.85 1.06
CA PHE A 98 -12.59 5.51 1.87
C PHE A 98 -11.82 6.76 2.33
N LEU A 99 -11.54 7.72 1.44
CA LEU A 99 -10.79 8.92 1.82
C LEU A 99 -11.58 9.81 2.79
N VAL A 100 -12.91 9.92 2.62
CA VAL A 100 -13.78 10.63 3.56
C VAL A 100 -13.71 10.02 4.95
N GLU A 101 -13.77 8.69 5.06
CA GLU A 101 -13.58 8.01 6.34
C GLU A 101 -12.25 8.40 6.98
N MET A 102 -11.14 8.33 6.24
CA MET A 102 -9.80 8.62 6.75
C MET A 102 -9.59 10.09 7.16
N LEU A 103 -10.29 11.03 6.53
CA LEU A 103 -10.23 12.46 6.87
C LEU A 103 -11.12 12.85 8.06
N THR A 104 -12.02 11.96 8.48
CA THR A 104 -12.98 12.20 9.56
C THR A 104 -12.55 11.56 10.88
N VAL A 105 -11.49 10.74 10.87
CA VAL A 105 -10.92 10.10 12.07
C VAL A 105 -9.95 11.02 12.81
#